data_AF-A0A3N2DMG9-F1
#
_entry.id   AF-A0A3N2DMG9-F1
#
_cell.length_a   1.000
_cell.length_b   1.000
_cell.length_c   1.000
_cell.angle_alpha   90.00
_cell.angle_beta   90.00
_cell.angle_gamma   90.00
#
_symmetry.space_group_name_H-M   'P 1'
#
loop_
_entity.id
_entity.type
_entity.pdbx_description
1 polymer ?
#
loop_
_entity_poly.entity_id
_entity_poly.type
_entity_poly.pdbx_seq_one_letter_code
_entity_poly.pdbx_strand_id
1 'polypeptide(L)'
;MISQHVFKLFCIAISLLSFSAIAGDIEGSKDNPLLERYPRSVIVHYNQRSDDEVWLLKSAIQTVNGGLRARTADLLIGDAEDISYRLPTSHTAEDAYRSFEASAVLLGGERIYQCQGRGCGSSVDWANEVFGYSMLYGPDRGQFYSLFQLPKQVDHDRYIAIYAVTRGNGKAYINLQFINGSIEERDVRWNGR
;
A
#
# COMPACT_ATOMS: atom_id res chain seq x y z
N MET A 1 -38.34 35.22 -52.30
CA MET A 1 -37.23 34.56 -53.01
C MET A 1 -35.96 34.91 -52.24
N ILE A 2 -35.55 34.07 -51.28
CA ILE A 2 -34.38 33.17 -51.37
C ILE A 2 -33.13 33.90 -51.85
N SER A 3 -32.15 34.07 -50.95
CA SER A 3 -30.73 33.72 -51.14
C SER A 3 -29.94 34.26 -49.94
N GLN A 4 -29.68 33.45 -48.92
CA GLN A 4 -28.40 32.76 -48.71
C GLN A 4 -27.21 33.73 -48.73
N HIS A 5 -26.64 34.01 -47.55
CA HIS A 5 -25.19 34.05 -47.24
C HIS A 5 -25.00 34.62 -45.82
N VAL A 6 -25.51 33.90 -44.80
CA VAL A 6 -25.04 34.06 -43.42
C VAL A 6 -23.70 33.32 -43.33
N PHE A 7 -22.67 33.96 -43.90
CA PHE A 7 -21.32 33.42 -43.93
C PHE A 7 -20.63 33.72 -42.61
N LYS A 8 -20.75 32.74 -41.70
CA LYS A 8 -19.65 32.23 -40.87
C LYS A 8 -18.76 33.29 -40.23
N LEU A 9 -19.17 33.80 -39.07
CA LEU A 9 -18.23 34.27 -38.04
C LEU A 9 -18.83 34.03 -36.65
N PHE A 10 -19.10 32.75 -36.35
CA PHE A 10 -19.23 32.30 -34.98
C PHE A 10 -17.89 31.63 -34.65
N CYS A 11 -16.94 32.46 -34.18
CA CYS A 11 -15.66 32.00 -33.62
C CYS A 11 -15.95 31.22 -32.34
N ILE A 12 -16.31 29.95 -32.50
CA ILE A 12 -16.32 28.97 -31.42
C ILE A 12 -14.84 28.74 -31.07
N ALA A 13 -14.33 29.51 -30.11
CA ALA A 13 -13.14 29.17 -29.38
C ALA A 13 -13.49 27.97 -28.46
N ILE A 14 -13.50 26.76 -29.02
CA ILE A 14 -13.36 25.54 -28.22
C ILE A 14 -11.93 25.60 -27.67
N SER A 15 -11.79 26.08 -26.44
CA SER A 15 -10.59 25.87 -25.65
C SER A 15 -10.51 24.36 -25.40
N LEU A 16 -9.67 23.69 -26.19
CA LEU A 16 -9.12 22.40 -25.85
C LEU A 16 -8.28 22.59 -24.59
N LEU A 17 -8.93 22.58 -23.42
CA LEU A 17 -8.28 22.25 -22.17
C LEU A 17 -7.79 20.80 -22.34
N SER A 18 -6.60 20.68 -22.89
CA SER A 18 -5.83 19.45 -22.90
C SER A 18 -5.50 19.19 -21.44
N PHE A 19 -6.41 18.50 -20.74
CA PHE A 19 -6.09 17.88 -19.47
C PHE A 19 -5.11 16.78 -19.82
N SER A 20 -3.82 17.12 -19.83
CA SER A 20 -2.76 16.14 -19.78
C SER A 20 -2.92 15.45 -18.42
N ALA A 21 -3.78 14.44 -18.37
CA ALA A 21 -3.74 13.49 -17.28
C ALA A 21 -2.29 12.98 -17.25
N ILE A 22 -1.58 13.27 -16.17
CA ILE A 22 -0.35 12.55 -15.85
C ILE A 22 -0.83 11.12 -15.61
N ALA A 23 -0.88 10.34 -16.68
CA ALA A 23 -1.43 9.00 -16.73
C ALA A 23 -0.43 8.05 -16.06
N GLY A 24 -0.44 8.07 -14.74
CA GLY A 24 0.25 7.10 -13.91
C GLY A 24 -0.73 6.45 -12.97
N ASP A 25 -1.25 7.24 -12.05
CA ASP A 25 -2.04 6.74 -10.92
C ASP A 25 -3.42 6.28 -11.36
N ILE A 26 -3.95 5.30 -10.65
CA ILE A 26 -5.35 4.89 -10.80
C ILE A 26 -6.29 6.03 -10.35
N GLU A 27 -7.44 6.14 -10.99
CA GLU A 27 -8.43 7.18 -10.70
C GLU A 27 -8.88 7.13 -9.23
N GLY A 28 -9.09 8.31 -8.62
CA GLY A 28 -9.56 8.44 -7.24
C GLY A 28 -8.50 8.16 -6.17
N SER A 29 -7.28 7.78 -6.55
CA SER A 29 -6.19 7.56 -5.59
C SER A 29 -5.44 8.84 -5.23
N LYS A 30 -4.79 8.82 -4.06
CA LYS A 30 -3.95 9.91 -3.54
C LYS A 30 -2.87 9.35 -2.61
N ASP A 31 -1.79 10.11 -2.44
CA ASP A 31 -0.79 9.82 -1.43
C ASP A 31 -1.33 10.11 -0.02
N ASN A 32 -0.80 9.41 0.99
CA ASN A 32 -1.03 9.75 2.39
C ASN A 32 -0.06 10.87 2.82
N PRO A 33 -0.52 11.94 3.49
CA PRO A 33 0.33 13.09 3.82
C PRO A 33 1.42 12.80 4.86
N LEU A 34 1.42 11.64 5.52
CA LEU A 34 2.45 11.26 6.49
C LEU A 34 3.80 10.94 5.85
N LEU A 35 3.80 10.43 4.62
CA LEU A 35 5.01 9.97 3.94
C LEU A 35 5.09 10.53 2.54
N GLU A 36 6.27 11.02 2.16
CA GLU A 36 6.52 11.44 0.79
C GLU A 36 6.53 10.22 -0.14
N ARG A 37 5.88 10.35 -1.31
CA ARG A 37 5.88 9.32 -2.34
C ARG A 37 7.31 9.00 -2.79
N TYR A 38 7.59 7.71 -3.01
CA TYR A 38 8.86 7.31 -3.64
C TYR A 38 9.01 7.90 -5.05
N PRO A 39 10.16 8.48 -5.41
CA PRO A 39 10.31 9.22 -6.66
C PRO A 39 9.88 8.45 -7.92
N ARG A 40 9.00 9.08 -8.72
CA ARG A 40 8.44 8.55 -9.98
C ARG A 40 7.70 7.22 -9.84
N SER A 41 7.32 6.83 -8.62
CA SER A 41 6.41 5.72 -8.42
C SER A 41 4.99 6.11 -8.80
N VAL A 42 4.17 5.09 -9.05
CA VAL A 42 2.81 5.24 -9.56
C VAL A 42 1.85 4.42 -8.71
N ILE A 43 0.75 5.02 -8.24
CA ILE A 43 -0.29 4.31 -7.48
C ILE A 43 -1.01 3.34 -8.41
N VAL A 44 -0.94 2.05 -8.09
CA VAL A 44 -1.55 0.96 -8.88
C VAL A 44 -2.62 0.20 -8.09
N HIS A 45 -2.75 0.47 -6.79
CA HIS A 45 -3.80 0.00 -5.93
C HIS A 45 -4.02 1.01 -4.81
N TYR A 46 -5.28 1.26 -4.47
CA TYR A 46 -5.68 2.21 -3.44
C TYR A 46 -6.98 1.70 -2.81
N ASN A 47 -7.00 1.58 -1.49
CA ASN A 47 -8.17 1.13 -0.75
C ASN A 47 -8.24 1.85 0.60
N GLN A 48 -9.45 2.22 1.01
CA GLN A 48 -9.73 2.82 2.31
C GLN A 48 -10.85 2.04 2.98
N ARG A 49 -10.63 1.64 4.23
CA ARG A 49 -11.56 0.86 5.05
C ARG A 49 -11.72 1.59 6.38
N SER A 50 -12.94 1.60 6.92
CA SER A 50 -13.27 2.28 8.18
C SER A 50 -14.06 1.35 9.07
N ASP A 51 -13.81 1.43 10.38
CA ASP A 51 -14.39 0.54 11.39
C ASP A 51 -14.23 -0.95 11.03
N ASP A 52 -13.02 -1.32 10.60
CA ASP A 52 -12.69 -2.64 10.05
C ASP A 52 -11.73 -3.42 10.97
N GLU A 53 -11.72 -4.74 10.80
CA GLU A 53 -10.76 -5.65 11.42
C GLU A 53 -9.42 -5.62 10.67
N VAL A 54 -8.38 -5.16 11.35
CA VAL A 54 -7.03 -5.04 10.79
C VAL A 54 -6.05 -5.87 11.60
N TRP A 55 -5.44 -6.84 10.93
CA TRP A 55 -4.46 -7.74 11.54
C TRP A 55 -3.04 -7.16 11.46
N LEU A 56 -2.45 -6.90 12.62
CA LEU A 56 -1.08 -6.45 12.78
C LEU A 56 -0.15 -7.66 12.88
N LEU A 57 0.33 -8.16 11.75
CA LEU A 57 1.22 -9.32 11.76
C LEU A 57 2.60 -8.95 12.31
N LYS A 58 3.01 -9.65 13.38
CA LYS A 58 4.29 -9.48 14.10
C LYS A 58 5.19 -10.71 13.97
N SER A 59 4.96 -11.52 12.96
CA SER A 59 5.72 -12.75 12.67
C SER A 59 5.53 -13.18 11.21
N ALA A 60 6.37 -14.10 10.76
CA ALA A 60 6.26 -14.72 9.45
C ALA A 60 4.95 -15.51 9.32
N ILE A 61 4.37 -15.53 8.11
CA ILE A 61 3.23 -16.39 7.80
C ILE A 61 3.71 -17.82 7.60
N GLN A 62 3.01 -18.77 8.21
CA GLN A 62 3.26 -20.19 8.11
C GLN A 62 1.99 -20.94 7.69
N THR A 63 2.14 -21.88 6.76
CA THR A 63 1.08 -22.86 6.47
C THR A 63 1.22 -24.04 7.42
N VAL A 64 0.20 -24.30 8.23
CA VAL A 64 0.17 -25.41 9.19
C VAL A 64 -1.15 -26.16 9.04
N ASN A 65 -1.08 -27.46 8.70
CA ASN A 65 -2.24 -28.33 8.47
C ASN A 65 -3.24 -27.74 7.45
N GLY A 66 -2.74 -27.09 6.39
CA GLY A 66 -3.58 -26.48 5.35
C GLY A 66 -4.20 -25.13 5.71
N GLY A 67 -3.97 -24.60 6.92
CA GLY A 67 -4.38 -23.26 7.32
C GLY A 67 -3.20 -22.30 7.46
N LEU A 68 -3.46 -21.01 7.29
CA LEU A 68 -2.48 -19.95 7.52
C LEU A 68 -2.41 -19.60 8.99
N ARG A 69 -1.19 -19.31 9.48
CA ARG A 69 -0.93 -18.90 10.85
C ARG A 69 0.20 -17.90 10.91
N ALA A 70 0.02 -16.89 11.75
CA ALA A 70 1.09 -16.06 12.28
C ALA A 70 1.35 -16.51 13.72
N ARG A 71 2.62 -16.61 14.13
CA ARG A 71 2.96 -16.94 15.52
C ARG A 71 2.49 -15.86 16.50
N THR A 72 2.58 -14.62 16.05
CA THR A 72 2.24 -13.42 16.83
C THR A 72 1.59 -12.41 15.89
N ALA A 73 0.40 -11.97 16.26
CA ALA A 73 -0.37 -10.93 15.59
C ALA A 73 -1.31 -10.30 16.62
N ASP A 74 -1.65 -9.02 16.41
CA ASP A 74 -2.74 -8.38 17.16
C ASP A 74 -3.89 -8.06 16.20
N LEU A 75 -5.12 -8.12 16.70
CA LEU A 75 -6.28 -7.58 16.01
C LEU A 75 -6.50 -6.13 16.46
N LEU A 76 -6.69 -5.24 15.51
CA LEU A 76 -7.04 -3.85 15.73
C LEU A 76 -8.38 -3.57 15.05
N ILE A 77 -9.27 -2.83 15.73
CA ILE A 77 -10.48 -2.26 15.12
C ILE A 77 -10.25 -0.79 14.83
N GLY A 78 -10.49 -0.39 13.57
CA GLY A 78 -10.37 1.01 13.18
C GLY A 78 -10.24 1.21 11.67
N ASP A 79 -9.53 2.25 11.29
CA ASP A 79 -9.39 2.66 9.90
C ASP A 79 -8.07 2.14 9.29
N ALA A 80 -8.13 1.73 8.03
CA ALA A 80 -6.96 1.35 7.24
C ALA A 80 -6.97 2.02 5.86
N GLU A 81 -5.83 2.60 5.48
CA GLU A 81 -5.57 3.08 4.11
C GLU A 81 -4.41 2.29 3.52
N ASP A 82 -4.70 1.55 2.45
CA ASP A 82 -3.75 0.73 1.71
C ASP A 82 -3.40 1.43 0.38
N ILE A 83 -2.10 1.69 0.16
CA ILE A 83 -1.59 2.31 -1.07
C ILE A 83 -0.46 1.46 -1.62
N SER A 84 -0.66 0.83 -2.78
CA SER A 84 0.41 0.15 -3.50
C SER A 84 0.94 0.98 -4.66
N TYR A 85 2.25 1.15 -4.68
CA TYR A 85 2.98 1.83 -5.74
C TYR A 85 3.74 0.82 -6.59
N ARG A 86 3.72 1.02 -7.91
CA ARG A 86 4.68 0.41 -8.82
C ARG A 86 5.90 1.31 -8.93
N LEU A 87 7.07 0.74 -8.72
CA LEU A 87 8.33 1.46 -8.79
C LEU A 87 8.80 1.62 -10.26
N PRO A 88 9.54 2.69 -10.58
CA PRO A 88 10.26 2.79 -11.84
C PRO A 88 11.31 1.67 -11.97
N THR A 89 11.59 1.23 -13.20
CA THR A 89 12.48 0.09 -13.48
C THR A 89 13.95 0.29 -13.05
N SER A 90 14.36 1.53 -12.75
CA SER A 90 15.70 1.84 -12.28
C SER A 90 15.86 1.75 -10.76
N HIS A 91 14.83 1.34 -10.02
CA HIS A 91 14.84 1.22 -8.56
C HIS A 91 14.37 -0.16 -8.12
N THR A 92 14.93 -0.65 -7.02
CA THR A 92 14.60 -1.96 -6.47
C THR A 92 13.52 -1.85 -5.40
N ALA A 93 12.85 -2.97 -5.09
CA ALA A 93 11.95 -3.07 -3.96
C ALA A 93 12.67 -2.76 -2.62
N GLU A 94 13.94 -3.16 -2.50
CA GLU A 94 14.74 -2.94 -1.30
C GLU A 94 15.05 -1.45 -1.08
N ASP A 95 15.38 -0.71 -2.14
CA ASP A 95 15.66 0.73 -2.04
C ASP A 95 14.44 1.51 -1.53
N ALA A 96 13.26 1.20 -2.10
CA ALA A 96 12.02 1.82 -1.68
C ALA A 96 11.65 1.42 -0.25
N TYR A 97 11.77 0.13 0.09
CA TYR A 97 11.54 -0.37 1.44
C TYR A 97 12.38 0.39 2.47
N ARG A 98 13.71 0.44 2.27
CA ARG A 98 14.63 1.14 3.18
C ARG A 98 14.32 2.63 3.31
N SER A 99 13.90 3.29 2.22
CA SER A 99 13.50 4.70 2.22
C SER A 99 12.29 4.95 3.11
N PHE A 100 11.25 4.10 3.02
CA PHE A 100 10.06 4.24 3.85
C PHE A 100 10.28 3.81 5.29
N GLU A 101 11.12 2.80 5.55
CA GLU A 101 11.54 2.49 6.92
C GLU A 101 12.23 3.68 7.58
N ALA A 102 13.17 4.33 6.87
CA ALA A 102 13.84 5.52 7.37
C ALA A 102 12.84 6.66 7.64
N SER A 103 11.86 6.83 6.76
CA SER A 103 10.80 7.83 6.95
C SER A 103 9.91 7.52 8.15
N ALA A 104 9.54 6.25 8.37
CA ALA A 104 8.77 5.82 9.54
C ALA A 104 9.53 6.08 10.84
N VAL A 105 10.85 5.83 10.87
CA VAL A 105 11.72 6.18 12.01
C VAL A 105 11.77 7.69 12.24
N LEU A 106 11.87 8.51 11.18
CA LEU A 106 11.86 9.97 11.30
C LEU A 106 10.53 10.52 11.85
N LEU A 107 9.43 9.81 11.64
CA LEU A 107 8.14 10.09 12.28
C LEU A 107 8.07 9.67 13.76
N GLY A 108 9.17 9.17 14.33
CA GLY A 108 9.22 8.64 15.69
C GLY A 108 8.68 7.22 15.82
N GLY A 109 8.54 6.49 14.71
CA GLY A 109 8.03 5.13 14.70
C GLY A 109 8.98 4.13 15.35
N GLU A 110 8.45 3.31 16.25
CA GLU A 110 9.12 2.13 16.80
C GLU A 110 8.87 0.93 15.88
N ARG A 111 9.95 0.24 15.47
CA ARG A 111 9.83 -0.98 14.67
C ARG A 111 9.41 -2.14 15.57
N ILE A 112 8.19 -2.64 15.37
CA ILE A 112 7.62 -3.76 16.12
C ILE A 112 8.06 -5.10 15.53
N TYR A 113 8.12 -5.18 14.20
CA TYR A 113 8.52 -6.40 13.50
C TYR A 113 9.15 -6.09 12.15
N GLN A 114 10.03 -6.99 11.70
CA GLN A 114 10.54 -6.99 10.34
C GLN A 114 10.87 -8.42 9.88
N CYS A 115 10.80 -8.65 8.58
CA CYS A 115 11.33 -9.84 7.94
C CYS A 115 11.81 -9.54 6.53
N GLN A 116 12.65 -10.42 5.99
CA GLN A 116 13.13 -10.35 4.61
C GLN A 116 13.16 -11.74 3.99
N GLY A 117 12.91 -11.78 2.69
CA GLY A 117 13.09 -12.97 1.90
C GLY A 117 12.16 -14.10 2.36
N ARG A 118 12.71 -15.31 2.42
CA ARG A 118 12.00 -16.48 2.95
C ARG A 118 11.69 -16.38 4.45
N GLY A 119 12.35 -15.47 5.16
CA GLY A 119 12.06 -15.20 6.57
C GLY A 119 10.66 -14.62 6.80
N CYS A 120 10.00 -14.12 5.76
CA CYS A 120 8.61 -13.64 5.82
C CYS A 120 7.56 -14.74 5.62
N GLY A 121 7.95 -15.92 5.13
CA GLY A 121 7.02 -16.92 4.65
C GLY A 121 6.65 -16.73 3.17
N SER A 122 5.47 -17.24 2.78
CA SER A 122 4.95 -17.20 1.41
C SER A 122 4.52 -15.79 1.03
N SER A 123 5.12 -15.24 -0.03
CA SER A 123 4.71 -13.95 -0.59
C SER A 123 3.31 -13.97 -1.21
N VAL A 124 2.80 -15.14 -1.61
CA VAL A 124 1.42 -15.32 -2.08
C VAL A 124 0.45 -14.99 -0.95
N ASP A 125 0.76 -15.45 0.26
CA ASP A 125 -0.11 -15.27 1.43
C ASP A 125 -0.11 -13.79 1.83
N TRP A 126 1.06 -13.13 1.85
CA TRP A 126 1.14 -11.68 2.04
C TRP A 126 0.29 -10.91 1.01
N ALA A 127 0.44 -11.23 -0.28
CA ALA A 127 -0.25 -10.53 -1.35
C ALA A 127 -1.77 -10.67 -1.26
N ASN A 128 -2.27 -11.88 -1.03
CA ASN A 128 -3.70 -12.18 -1.12
C ASN A 128 -4.41 -12.03 0.22
N GLU A 129 -3.81 -12.51 1.30
CA GLU A 129 -4.46 -12.67 2.61
C GLU A 129 -4.17 -11.51 3.53
N VAL A 130 -3.03 -10.83 3.38
CA VAL A 130 -2.71 -9.67 4.23
C VAL A 130 -3.12 -8.38 3.56
N PHE A 131 -2.71 -8.17 2.31
CA PHE A 131 -2.95 -6.90 1.60
C PHE A 131 -4.12 -6.96 0.61
N GLY A 132 -4.52 -8.14 0.13
CA GLY A 132 -5.62 -8.27 -0.83
C GLY A 132 -5.31 -7.73 -2.23
N TYR A 133 -4.03 -7.63 -2.60
CA TYR A 133 -3.58 -7.18 -3.91
C TYR A 133 -2.55 -8.16 -4.51
N SER A 134 -3.04 -9.03 -5.40
CA SER A 134 -2.27 -10.15 -5.99
C SER A 134 -1.02 -9.73 -6.79
N MET A 135 -0.92 -8.46 -7.19
CA MET A 135 0.29 -7.94 -7.84
C MET A 135 1.48 -7.80 -6.88
N LEU A 136 1.25 -7.90 -5.57
CA LEU A 136 2.29 -7.97 -4.55
C LEU A 136 2.93 -9.37 -4.44
N TYR A 137 2.51 -10.33 -5.26
CA TYR A 137 3.16 -11.63 -5.31
C TYR A 137 4.44 -11.62 -6.18
N GLY A 138 5.52 -12.21 -5.66
CA GLY A 138 6.80 -12.42 -6.35
C GLY A 138 7.57 -13.64 -5.80
N PRO A 139 8.84 -13.86 -6.18
CA PRO A 139 9.67 -14.87 -5.53
C PRO A 139 9.93 -14.49 -4.07
N ASP A 140 9.74 -15.42 -3.13
CA ASP A 140 9.85 -15.13 -1.68
C ASP A 140 11.18 -14.50 -1.28
N ARG A 141 12.28 -14.78 -1.98
CA ARG A 141 13.60 -14.18 -1.70
C ARG A 141 13.65 -12.65 -1.92
N GLY A 142 12.71 -12.10 -2.69
CA GLY A 142 12.69 -10.69 -3.09
C GLY A 142 11.63 -9.86 -2.38
N GLN A 143 11.13 -10.32 -1.23
CA GLN A 143 10.15 -9.61 -0.41
C GLN A 143 10.75 -9.04 0.87
N PHE A 144 10.14 -7.97 1.38
CA PHE A 144 10.51 -7.26 2.60
C PHE A 144 9.24 -6.82 3.30
N TYR A 145 9.21 -6.92 4.63
CA TYR A 145 8.08 -6.44 5.43
C TYR A 145 8.58 -5.83 6.73
N SER A 146 7.94 -4.74 7.15
CA SER A 146 8.09 -4.15 8.47
C SER A 146 6.77 -3.61 8.98
N LEU A 147 6.58 -3.70 10.29
CA LEU A 147 5.49 -3.05 11.02
C LEU A 147 6.08 -2.04 12.00
N PHE A 148 5.64 -0.80 11.90
CA PHE A 148 6.00 0.29 12.81
C PHE A 148 4.79 0.74 13.62
N GLN A 149 4.97 0.99 14.91
CA GLN A 149 4.04 1.73 15.74
C GLN A 149 4.50 3.19 15.80
N LEU A 150 3.64 4.12 15.38
CA LEU A 150 3.92 5.55 15.47
C LEU A 150 3.60 6.08 16.88
N PRO A 151 4.09 7.28 17.25
CA PRO A 151 3.63 7.94 18.46
C PRO A 151 2.10 8.05 18.47
N LYS A 152 1.49 7.59 19.58
CA LYS A 152 0.04 7.60 19.74
C LYS A 152 -0.51 9.02 19.54
N GLN A 153 -1.63 9.11 18.83
CA GLN A 153 -2.47 10.29 18.85
C GLN A 153 -3.55 10.07 19.92
N VAL A 154 -4.11 11.15 20.48
CA VAL A 154 -5.10 11.05 21.56
C VAL A 154 -6.17 10.01 21.19
N ASP A 155 -6.30 8.98 22.02
CA ASP A 155 -7.24 7.85 21.96
C ASP A 155 -7.07 6.79 20.86
N HIS A 156 -6.04 6.87 20.01
CA HIS A 156 -5.82 5.85 18.96
C HIS A 156 -4.35 5.41 18.84
N ASP A 157 -4.16 4.10 18.74
CA ASP A 157 -2.93 3.50 18.26
C ASP A 157 -2.78 3.70 16.76
N ARG A 158 -1.53 3.92 16.33
CA ARG A 158 -1.19 4.26 14.96
C ARG A 158 -0.08 3.36 14.46
N TYR A 159 -0.26 2.75 13.29
CA TYR A 159 0.73 1.86 12.70
C TYR A 159 0.96 2.16 11.22
N ILE A 160 2.17 1.81 10.76
CA ILE A 160 2.49 1.72 9.33
C ILE A 160 3.04 0.32 9.07
N ALA A 161 2.35 -0.44 8.22
CA ALA A 161 2.88 -1.65 7.62
C ALA A 161 3.46 -1.32 6.24
N ILE A 162 4.70 -1.75 6.01
CA ILE A 162 5.43 -1.53 4.75
C ILE A 162 5.74 -2.91 4.19
N TYR A 163 5.29 -3.19 2.97
CA TYR A 163 5.61 -4.42 2.25
C TYR A 163 6.17 -4.12 0.87
N ALA A 164 7.34 -4.64 0.55
CA ALA A 164 7.96 -4.45 -0.76
C ALA A 164 8.30 -5.78 -1.39
N VAL A 165 8.18 -5.87 -2.71
CA VAL A 165 8.38 -7.11 -3.45
C VAL A 165 8.86 -6.85 -4.88
N THR A 166 9.83 -7.64 -5.33
CA THR A 166 10.18 -7.73 -6.75
C THR A 166 9.51 -8.96 -7.35
N ARG A 167 8.65 -8.77 -8.35
CA ARG A 167 7.98 -9.87 -9.05
C ARG A 167 8.95 -10.65 -9.94
N GLY A 168 8.54 -11.84 -10.38
CA GLY A 168 9.36 -12.69 -11.27
C GLY A 168 9.69 -12.06 -12.63
N ASN A 169 8.91 -11.06 -13.05
CA ASN A 169 9.16 -10.27 -14.27
C ASN A 169 10.02 -9.02 -14.02
N GLY A 170 10.63 -8.88 -12.84
CA GLY A 170 11.50 -7.75 -12.47
C GLY A 170 10.77 -6.47 -12.06
N LYS A 171 9.44 -6.40 -12.15
CA LYS A 171 8.68 -5.23 -11.67
C LYS A 171 8.67 -5.22 -10.15
N ALA A 172 9.05 -4.08 -9.57
CA ALA A 172 9.05 -3.88 -8.13
C ALA A 172 7.84 -3.06 -7.67
N TYR A 173 7.30 -3.44 -6.52
CA TYR A 173 6.13 -2.83 -5.90
C TYR A 173 6.40 -2.58 -4.42
N ILE A 174 5.71 -1.59 -3.87
CA ILE A 174 5.68 -1.31 -2.45
C ILE A 174 4.25 -0.97 -2.01
N ASN A 175 3.76 -1.62 -0.97
CA ASN A 175 2.51 -1.33 -0.30
C ASN A 175 2.80 -0.62 1.02
N LEU A 176 2.10 0.49 1.25
CA LEU A 176 2.03 1.18 2.53
C LEU A 176 0.60 1.02 3.05
N GLN A 177 0.47 0.46 4.25
CA GLN A 177 -0.81 0.40 4.95
C GLN A 177 -0.72 1.26 6.20
N PHE A 178 -1.51 2.33 6.24
CA PHE A 178 -1.64 3.23 7.38
C PHE A 178 -2.85 2.82 8.20
N ILE A 179 -2.66 2.61 9.49
CA ILE A 179 -3.67 2.00 10.36
C ILE A 179 -3.85 2.88 11.58
N ASN A 180 -5.09 3.21 11.93
CA ASN A 180 -5.41 3.92 13.16
C ASN A 180 -6.59 3.23 13.85
N GLY A 181 -6.50 2.99 15.15
CA GLY A 181 -7.60 2.38 15.89
C GLY A 181 -7.18 1.90 17.27
N SER A 182 -7.86 0.87 17.76
CA SER A 182 -7.64 0.32 19.10
C SER A 182 -7.38 -1.17 19.02
N ILE A 183 -6.36 -1.64 19.75
CA ILE A 183 -6.08 -3.08 19.87
C ILE A 183 -7.23 -3.77 20.61
N GLU A 184 -7.72 -4.84 20.04
CA GLU A 184 -8.66 -5.75 20.69
C GLU A 184 -7.88 -6.69 21.61
N GLU A 185 -8.04 -6.53 22.92
CA GLU A 185 -7.44 -7.39 23.94
C GLU A 185 -8.17 -8.74 24.07
N ARG A 186 -8.24 -9.51 22.98
CA ARG A 186 -8.79 -10.87 22.93
C ARG A 186 -7.77 -11.85 22.39
N ASP A 187 -7.79 -13.10 22.85
CA ASP A 187 -6.96 -14.19 22.28
C ASP A 187 -7.54 -14.64 20.94
N VAL A 188 -7.31 -13.82 19.92
CA VAL A 188 -7.71 -14.09 18.53
C VAL A 188 -6.48 -14.47 17.72
N ARG A 189 -6.60 -15.56 16.95
CA ARG A 189 -5.52 -16.05 16.10
C ARG A 189 -5.81 -15.73 14.65
N TRP A 190 -4.85 -15.09 13.98
CA TRP A 190 -4.94 -14.85 12.55
C TRP A 190 -4.92 -16.17 11.76
N ASN A 191 -5.87 -16.33 10.84
CA ASN A 191 -6.05 -17.52 10.00
C ASN A 191 -6.24 -17.22 8.50
N GLY A 192 -5.93 -16.00 8.05
CA GLY A 192 -6.27 -15.49 6.72
C GLY A 192 -7.24 -14.31 6.82
N ARG A 193 -7.58 -13.67 5.68
CA ARG A 193 -8.62 -12.64 5.62
C ARG A 193 -9.97 -13.26 5.26
#